data_AF-A0A2V5PU61-F1
#
_entry.id   AF-A0A2V5PU61-F1
#
_cell.length_a   1.000
_cell.length_b   1.000
_cell.length_c   1.000
_cell.angle_alpha   90.00
_cell.angle_beta   90.00
_cell.angle_gamma   90.00
#
_symmetry.space_group_name_H-M   'P 1'
#
loop_
_entity.id
_entity.type
_entity.pdbx_description
1 polymer ?
#
loop_
_entity_poly.entity_id
_entity_poly.type
_entity_poly.pdbx_seq_one_letter_code
_entity_poly.pdbx_strand_id
1 'polypeptide(L)'
;MNSKLSQLKALLDGIAELFPGASVAVSVSPSYRSVTIHGVECYQHATEIMRLLGIGERGKQIIQADHIWVNVFGEAGGLTVNVFCTELPPCCRLEKETVRIPKTEVVASNSEFVEVERTKVVCGNGGVE
;
A
#
# COMPACT_ATOMS: atom_id res chain seq x y z
N MET A 1 24.12 26.54 16.00
CA MET A 1 23.58 25.60 14.99
C MET A 1 22.16 26.02 14.64
N ASN A 2 21.76 26.00 13.37
CA ASN A 2 20.40 26.39 12.97
C ASN A 2 19.38 25.39 13.57
N SER A 3 18.45 25.87 14.38
CA SER A 3 17.47 25.02 15.10
C SER A 3 16.64 24.14 14.16
N LYS A 4 16.30 24.65 12.96
CA LYS A 4 15.58 23.88 11.94
C LYS A 4 16.40 22.73 11.39
N LEU A 5 17.71 22.93 11.22
CA LEU A 5 18.62 21.89 10.75
C LEU A 5 18.78 20.79 11.80
N SER A 6 18.82 21.15 13.08
CA SER A 6 18.87 20.17 14.19
C SER A 6 17.60 19.33 14.28
N GLN A 7 16.43 19.94 14.11
CA GLN A 7 15.15 19.23 14.06
C GLN A 7 15.06 18.30 12.86
N LEU A 8 15.51 18.74 11.68
CA LEU A 8 15.56 17.90 10.49
C LEU A 8 16.50 16.70 10.68
N LYS A 9 17.68 16.92 11.27
CA LYS A 9 18.60 15.82 11.57
C LYS A 9 17.98 14.79 12.50
N ALA A 10 17.37 15.24 13.60
CA ALA A 10 16.69 14.34 14.54
C ALA A 10 15.56 13.54 13.88
N LEU A 11 14.80 14.16 12.96
CA LEU A 11 13.79 13.47 12.17
C LEU A 11 14.41 12.40 11.26
N LEU A 12 15.49 12.73 10.57
CA LEU A 12 16.20 11.78 9.69
C LEU A 12 16.80 10.61 10.48
N ASP A 13 17.38 10.89 11.66
CA ASP A 13 17.91 9.86 12.55
C ASP A 13 16.79 8.93 13.01
N GLY A 14 15.63 9.46 13.42
CA GLY A 14 14.46 8.65 13.79
C GLY A 14 13.86 7.85 12.62
N ILE A 15 13.88 8.38 11.39
CA ILE A 15 13.50 7.61 10.19
C ILE A 15 14.51 6.48 9.98
N ALA A 16 15.81 6.74 10.06
CA ALA A 16 16.84 5.71 9.86
C ALA A 16 16.72 4.56 10.88
N GLU A 17 16.31 4.86 12.12
CA GLU A 17 16.03 3.85 13.15
C GLU A 17 14.86 2.92 12.78
N LEU A 18 13.84 3.44 12.08
CA LEU A 18 12.72 2.63 11.58
C LEU A 18 13.12 1.74 10.39
N PHE A 19 14.18 2.11 9.67
CA PHE A 19 14.58 1.51 8.39
C PHE A 19 16.08 1.17 8.35
N PRO A 20 16.59 0.29 9.23
CA PRO A 20 18.02 0.02 9.32
C PRO A 20 18.55 -0.56 8.01
N GLY A 21 19.42 0.18 7.33
CA GLY A 21 20.08 -0.24 6.08
C GLY A 21 19.20 -0.18 4.83
N ALA A 22 17.96 0.32 4.93
CA ALA A 22 17.06 0.46 3.79
C ALA A 22 17.04 1.90 3.25
N SER A 23 16.81 2.03 1.95
CA SER A 23 16.56 3.32 1.31
C SER A 23 15.05 3.55 1.23
N VAL A 24 14.54 4.53 1.95
CA VAL A 24 13.12 4.90 1.94
C VAL A 24 12.93 6.34 1.47
N ALA A 25 11.81 6.59 0.79
CA ALA A 25 11.38 7.93 0.46
C ALA A 25 10.21 8.32 1.36
N VAL A 26 10.33 9.46 2.04
CA VAL A 26 9.29 10.02 2.90
C VAL A 26 8.79 11.31 2.29
N SER A 27 7.48 11.41 2.06
CA SER A 27 6.84 12.62 1.58
C SER A 27 5.81 13.11 2.60
N VAL A 28 5.67 14.44 2.70
CA VAL A 28 4.66 15.09 3.52
C VAL A 28 3.65 15.74 2.59
N SER A 29 2.37 15.47 2.83
CA SER A 29 1.29 16.10 2.07
C SER A 29 1.29 17.64 2.20
N PRO A 30 0.72 18.37 1.23
CA PRO A 30 0.61 19.84 1.31
C PRO A 30 -0.16 20.36 2.54
N SER A 31 -1.03 19.54 3.13
CA SER A 31 -1.75 19.90 4.37
C SER A 31 -0.90 19.74 5.64
N TYR A 32 0.32 19.21 5.52
CA TYR A 32 1.23 18.86 6.62
C TYR A 32 0.61 17.90 7.66
N ARG A 33 -0.48 17.22 7.30
CA ARG A 33 -1.20 16.27 8.17
C ARG A 33 -1.09 14.82 7.74
N SER A 34 -0.45 14.56 6.62
CA SER A 34 -0.17 13.20 6.15
C SER A 34 1.30 13.02 5.82
N VAL A 35 1.85 11.90 6.29
CA VAL A 35 3.19 11.41 5.95
C VAL A 35 3.03 10.11 5.17
N THR A 36 3.76 9.99 4.07
CA THR A 36 3.76 8.80 3.22
C THR A 36 5.17 8.25 3.12
N ILE A 37 5.31 6.96 3.39
CA ILE A 37 6.55 6.21 3.34
C ILE A 37 6.51 5.24 2.15
N HIS A 38 7.52 5.30 1.31
CA HIS A 38 7.73 4.44 0.14
C HIS A 38 9.02 3.63 0.27
N GLY A 39 9.11 2.55 -0.50
CA GLY A 39 10.29 1.67 -0.51
C GLY A 39 10.26 0.58 0.55
N VAL A 40 9.10 0.31 1.14
CA VAL A 40 8.94 -0.82 2.08
C VAL A 40 8.64 -2.08 1.27
N GLU A 41 9.41 -3.14 1.47
CA GLU A 41 9.33 -4.33 0.62
C GLU A 41 8.10 -5.20 0.96
N CYS A 42 7.91 -5.54 2.23
CA CYS A 42 6.88 -6.48 2.65
C CYS A 42 5.82 -5.86 3.56
N TYR A 43 4.64 -6.49 3.56
CA TYR A 43 3.50 -6.08 4.40
C TYR A 43 3.82 -6.14 5.89
N GLN A 44 4.62 -7.13 6.32
CA GLN A 44 5.02 -7.28 7.72
C GLN A 44 5.83 -6.07 8.20
N HIS A 45 6.81 -5.61 7.41
CA HIS A 45 7.56 -4.39 7.72
C HIS A 45 6.64 -3.17 7.75
N ALA A 46 5.70 -3.04 6.80
CA ALA A 46 4.72 -1.96 6.81
C ALA A 46 3.90 -1.93 8.11
N THR A 47 3.40 -3.09 8.57
CA THR A 47 2.65 -3.18 9.83
C THR A 47 3.50 -2.92 11.07
N GLU A 48 4.78 -3.28 11.04
CA GLU A 48 5.73 -3.06 12.13
C GLU A 48 6.09 -1.59 12.30
N ILE A 49 6.30 -0.86 11.19
CA ILE A 49 6.49 0.60 11.20
C ILE A 49 5.29 1.27 11.86
N MET A 50 4.07 0.90 11.46
CA MET A 50 2.85 1.44 12.07
C MET A 50 2.80 1.16 13.58
N ARG A 51 3.23 -0.03 14.01
CA ARG A 51 3.32 -0.39 15.45
C ARG A 51 4.35 0.46 16.19
N LEU A 52 5.55 0.65 15.62
CA LEU A 52 6.62 1.47 16.21
C LEU A 52 6.22 2.94 16.32
N LEU A 53 5.41 3.43 15.39
CA LEU A 53 4.82 4.77 15.43
C LEU A 53 3.61 4.89 16.39
N GLY A 54 3.25 3.81 17.09
CA GLY A 54 2.15 3.81 18.06
C GLY A 54 0.75 3.79 17.44
N ILE A 55 0.61 3.38 16.18
CA ILE A 55 -0.67 3.33 15.48
C ILE A 55 -1.33 1.97 15.72
N GLY A 56 -2.35 1.97 16.59
CA GLY A 56 -3.09 0.76 16.97
C GLY A 56 -4.07 0.27 15.90
N GLU A 57 -4.95 1.16 15.44
CA GLU A 57 -5.92 0.86 14.39
C GLU A 57 -5.34 1.13 13.00
N ARG A 58 -5.35 0.10 12.14
CA ARG A 58 -4.70 0.11 10.84
C ARG A 58 -5.68 -0.35 9.76
N GLY A 59 -5.85 0.46 8.74
CA GLY A 59 -6.49 0.09 7.50
C GLY A 59 -5.49 -0.44 6.48
N LYS A 60 -6.01 -1.14 5.47
CA LYS A 60 -5.23 -1.52 4.29
C LYS A 60 -6.03 -1.26 3.03
N GLN A 61 -5.35 -0.76 2.01
CA GLN A 61 -5.92 -0.54 0.69
C GLN A 61 -5.02 -1.21 -0.34
N ILE A 62 -5.60 -2.08 -1.17
CA ILE A 62 -4.88 -2.73 -2.26
C ILE A 62 -5.14 -1.93 -3.52
N ILE A 63 -4.06 -1.47 -4.15
CA ILE A 63 -4.11 -0.63 -5.34
C ILE A 63 -3.61 -1.49 -6.50
N GLN A 64 -4.50 -1.74 -7.46
CA GLN A 64 -4.21 -2.48 -8.68
C GLN A 64 -4.16 -1.48 -9.83
N ALA A 65 -2.95 -1.05 -10.17
CA ALA A 65 -2.69 -0.26 -11.37
C ALA A 65 -1.92 -1.15 -12.37
N ASP A 66 -0.81 -0.66 -12.88
CA ASP A 66 0.20 -1.38 -13.66
C ASP A 66 1.00 -2.41 -12.82
N HIS A 67 1.00 -2.24 -11.50
CA HIS A 67 1.48 -3.21 -10.53
C HIS A 67 0.66 -3.13 -9.25
N ILE A 68 0.82 -4.13 -8.39
CA ILE A 68 0.04 -4.26 -7.16
C ILE A 68 0.82 -3.60 -6.02
N TRP A 69 0.17 -2.69 -5.34
CA TRP A 69 0.66 -2.06 -4.12
C TRP A 69 -0.34 -2.27 -3.00
N VAL A 70 0.18 -2.22 -1.78
CA VAL A 70 -0.61 -2.19 -0.57
C VAL A 70 -0.25 -0.94 0.19
N ASN A 71 -1.24 -0.09 0.44
CA ASN A 71 -1.12 1.00 1.39
C ASN A 71 -1.62 0.52 2.75
N VAL A 72 -0.74 0.47 3.75
CA VAL A 72 -1.10 0.31 5.15
C VAL A 72 -1.21 1.71 5.75
N PHE A 73 -2.38 2.05 6.29
CA PHE A 73 -2.64 3.42 6.75
C PHE A 73 -3.30 3.44 8.12
N GLY A 74 -3.18 4.56 8.81
CA GLY A 74 -3.79 4.80 10.11
C GLY A 74 -3.45 6.18 10.63
N GLU A 75 -3.98 6.52 11.80
CA GLU A 75 -3.84 7.86 12.38
C GLU A 75 -3.23 7.80 13.77
N ALA A 76 -2.30 8.71 14.04
CA ALA A 76 -1.76 8.95 15.39
C ALA A 76 -1.39 10.42 15.55
N GLY A 77 -1.70 11.01 16.70
CA GLY A 77 -1.33 12.39 17.01
C GLY A 77 -1.86 13.45 16.03
N GLY A 78 -2.97 13.17 15.34
CA GLY A 78 -3.53 14.05 14.31
C GLY A 78 -2.77 14.03 12.98
N LEU A 79 -1.88 13.05 12.79
CA LEU A 79 -1.19 12.75 11.55
C LEU A 79 -1.73 11.44 10.96
N THR A 80 -2.07 11.47 9.68
CA THR A 80 -2.29 10.28 8.88
C THR A 80 -0.93 9.74 8.43
N VAL A 81 -0.68 8.46 8.66
CA VAL A 81 0.53 7.78 8.19
C VAL A 81 0.12 6.77 7.14
N ASN A 82 0.81 6.78 6.01
CA ASN A 82 0.64 5.84 4.90
C ASN A 82 1.97 5.14 4.64
N VAL A 83 1.94 3.81 4.56
CA VAL A 83 3.12 3.00 4.28
C VAL A 83 2.82 2.10 3.09
N PHE A 84 3.52 2.35 1.99
CA PHE A 84 3.35 1.59 0.75
C PHE A 84 4.34 0.42 0.70
N CYS A 85 3.81 -0.78 0.51
CA CYS A 85 4.59 -1.98 0.22
C CYS A 85 4.11 -2.71 -1.03
N THR A 86 4.97 -3.55 -1.59
CA THR A 86 4.70 -4.29 -2.83
C THR A 86 4.13 -5.69 -2.57
N GLU A 87 4.42 -6.28 -1.42
CA GLU A 87 3.87 -7.58 -1.04
C GLU A 87 2.41 -7.48 -0.55
N LEU A 88 1.59 -8.44 -0.97
CA LEU A 88 0.21 -8.57 -0.50
C LEU A 88 0.16 -8.95 1.00
N PRO A 89 -0.90 -8.56 1.73
CA PRO A 89 -1.13 -9.08 3.07
C PRO A 89 -1.23 -10.61 3.05
N PRO A 90 -0.83 -11.33 4.12
CA PRO A 90 -0.90 -12.80 4.16
C PRO A 90 -2.30 -13.38 3.93
N CYS A 91 -3.34 -12.60 4.25
CA CYS A 91 -4.73 -12.99 4.02
C CYS A 91 -5.18 -12.79 2.56
N CYS A 92 -4.35 -12.23 1.68
CA CYS A 92 -4.68 -11.93 0.30
C CYS A 92 -3.78 -12.71 -0.65
N ARG A 93 -4.34 -13.14 -1.78
CA ARG A 93 -3.65 -13.87 -2.83
C ARG A 93 -4.09 -13.41 -4.21
N LEU A 94 -3.27 -13.73 -5.21
CA LEU A 94 -3.63 -13.55 -6.62
C LEU A 94 -4.32 -14.80 -7.13
N GLU A 95 -5.51 -14.62 -7.69
CA GLU A 95 -6.25 -15.66 -8.39
C GLU A 95 -6.37 -15.29 -9.87
N LYS A 96 -6.20 -16.27 -10.75
CA LYS A 96 -6.48 -16.15 -12.17
C LYS A 96 -7.95 -16.47 -12.40
N GLU A 97 -8.66 -15.58 -13.07
CA GLU A 97 -10.06 -15.74 -13.43
C GLU A 97 -10.22 -15.56 -14.94
N THR A 98 -10.88 -16.52 -15.59
CA THR A 98 -11.24 -16.43 -17.00
C THR A 98 -12.53 -15.63 -17.13
N VAL A 99 -12.45 -14.41 -17.66
CA VAL A 99 -13.61 -13.54 -17.86
C VAL A 99 -14.03 -13.59 -19.31
N ARG A 100 -15.33 -13.80 -19.55
CA ARG A 100 -15.94 -13.73 -20.88
C ARG A 100 -16.29 -12.29 -21.22
N ILE A 101 -15.66 -11.73 -22.25
CA ILE A 101 -15.89 -10.37 -22.71
C ILE A 101 -16.55 -10.43 -24.10
N PRO A 102 -17.65 -9.71 -24.35
CA PRO A 102 -18.24 -9.63 -25.68
C PRO A 102 -17.28 -8.90 -26.62
N LYS A 103 -17.08 -9.43 -27.84
CA LYS A 103 -16.32 -8.71 -28.87
C LYS A 103 -17.02 -7.38 -29.15
N THR A 104 -16.29 -6.27 -29.05
CA THR A 104 -16.82 -4.92 -29.24
C THR A 104 -17.19 -4.59 -30.70
N GLU A 105 -17.00 -5.52 -31.63
CA GLU A 105 -17.46 -5.41 -33.02
C GLU A 105 -18.71 -6.29 -33.21
N VAL A 106 -19.88 -5.75 -32.88
CA VAL A 106 -21.14 -6.38 -33.26
C VAL A 106 -21.61 -5.81 -34.59
N VAL A 107 -21.34 -6.54 -35.67
CA VAL A 107 -22.29 -6.61 -36.78
C VAL A 107 -22.60 -8.09 -37.03
N ALA A 108 -23.88 -8.43 -36.88
CA ALA A 108 -24.54 -9.66 -37.31
C ALA A 108 -24.30 -10.95 -36.50
N SER A 109 -25.27 -11.21 -35.62
CA SER A 109 -25.96 -12.51 -35.46
C SER A 109 -25.29 -13.67 -34.72
N ASN A 110 -23.99 -13.64 -34.41
CA ASN A 110 -23.36 -14.67 -33.57
C ASN A 110 -22.66 -13.99 -32.38
N SER A 111 -23.19 -14.19 -31.17
CA SER A 111 -22.62 -13.65 -29.93
C SER A 111 -21.28 -14.32 -29.62
N GLU A 112 -20.22 -13.92 -30.31
CA GLU A 112 -18.86 -14.42 -30.08
C GLU A 112 -18.28 -13.74 -28.84
N PHE A 113 -18.00 -14.54 -27.81
CA PHE A 113 -17.28 -14.11 -26.61
C PHE A 113 -15.80 -14.44 -26.78
N VAL A 114 -14.94 -13.58 -26.23
CA VAL A 114 -13.52 -13.90 -26.03
C VAL A 114 -13.34 -14.20 -24.55
N GLU A 115 -12.70 -15.33 -24.27
CA GLU A 115 -12.24 -15.67 -22.93
C GLU A 115 -10.89 -14.98 -22.69
N VAL A 116 -10.86 -14.08 -21.70
CA VAL A 116 -9.66 -13.32 -21.33
C VAL A 116 -9.27 -13.73 -19.92
N GLU A 117 -8.04 -14.20 -19.76
CA GLU A 117 -7.46 -14.47 -18.44
C GLU A 117 -7.12 -13.13 -17.76
N ARG A 118 -7.68 -12.91 -16.57
CA ARG A 118 -7.40 -11.74 -15.72
C ARG A 118 -6.91 -12.19 -14.36
N THR A 119 -6.00 -11.42 -13.78
CA THR A 119 -5.56 -11.63 -12.39
C THR A 119 -6.39 -10.75 -11.47
N LYS A 120 -6.96 -11.35 -10.42
CA LYS A 120 -7.74 -10.67 -9.38
C LYS A 120 -7.07 -10.89 -8.03
N VAL A 121 -7.04 -9.86 -7.18
CA VAL A 121 -6.68 -10.05 -5.77
C VAL A 121 -7.89 -10.53 -4.99
N VAL A 122 -7.74 -11.64 -4.30
CA VAL A 122 -8.75 -12.19 -3.38
C VAL A 122 -8.18 -12.16 -1.98
N CYS A 123 -8.84 -11.42 -1.10
CA CYS A 123 -8.56 -11.45 0.32
C CYS A 123 -9.55 -12.39 0.99
N GLY A 124 -9.06 -13.36 1.74
CA GLY A 124 -9.89 -14.09 2.69
C GLY A 124 -10.52 -13.10 3.65
N ASN A 125 -11.74 -13.41 4.12
CA ASN A 125 -12.30 -12.78 5.30
C ASN A 125 -11.38 -13.15 6.47
N GLY A 126 -10.31 -12.37 6.65
CA GLY A 126 -9.51 -12.41 7.87
C GLY A 126 -10.51 -12.23 8.99
N GLY A 127 -10.65 -13.27 9.81
CA GLY A 127 -11.59 -13.29 10.92
C GLY A 127 -11.53 -11.95 11.63
N VAL A 128 -12.71 -11.36 11.80
CA VAL A 128 -12.89 -10.39 12.86
C VAL A 128 -12.57 -11.14 14.14
N GLU A 129 -11.40 -10.88 14.72
CA GLU A 129 -11.10 -11.13 16.12
C GLU A 129 -10.83 -9.79 16.79
#